data_AF-A0A525PRV8-F1
#
_entry.id   AF-A0A525PRV8-F1
#
_cell.length_a   1.000
_cell.length_b   1.000
_cell.length_c   1.000
_cell.angle_alpha   90.00
_cell.angle_beta   90.00
_cell.angle_gamma   90.00
#
_symmetry.space_group_name_H-M   'P 1'
#
loop_
_entity.id
_entity.type
_entity.pdbx_description
1 polymer ?
#
loop_
_entity_poly.entity_id
_entity_poly.type
_entity_poly.pdbx_seq_one_letter_code
_entity_poly.pdbx_strand_id
1 'polypeptide(L)'
;MARFFIDRPIFAWVISIFIMGVGILSILTLPVAQYPQIAPPSVSVQASYPGASAQTVANTVTQVIEQQMTGLDGLRYISSSSTSAG
;
A
#
# COMPACT_ATOMS: atom_id res chain seq x y z
N MET A 1 -3.25 -23.89 -37.35
CA MET A 1 -2.19 -23.52 -36.39
C MET A 1 -1.39 -24.72 -35.89
N ALA A 2 -2.02 -25.78 -35.35
CA ALA A 2 -1.29 -26.93 -34.80
C ALA A 2 -0.32 -27.62 -35.79
N ARG A 3 -0.67 -27.71 -37.08
CA ARG A 3 0.19 -28.35 -38.11
C ARG A 3 1.56 -27.67 -38.27
N PHE A 4 1.63 -26.34 -38.12
CA PHE A 4 2.89 -25.59 -38.19
C PHE A 4 3.90 -25.99 -37.10
N PHE A 5 3.40 -26.26 -35.88
CA PHE A 5 4.23 -26.72 -34.76
C PHE A 5 4.61 -28.20 -34.87
N ILE A 6 3.76 -29.02 -35.53
CA ILE A 6 4.06 -30.42 -35.84
C ILE A 6 5.18 -30.51 -36.90
N ASP A 7 5.11 -29.68 -37.94
CA ASP A 7 6.11 -29.66 -39.01
C ASP A 7 7.45 -29.01 -38.58
N ARG A 8 7.43 -28.20 -37.50
CA ARG A 8 8.62 -27.55 -36.92
C ARG A 8 8.76 -27.82 -35.41
N PRO A 9 9.11 -29.06 -35.00
CA PRO A 9 9.16 -29.46 -33.60
C PRO A 9 10.22 -28.68 -32.79
N ILE A 10 11.34 -28.30 -33.42
CA ILE A 10 12.38 -27.49 -32.77
C ILE A 10 11.84 -26.10 -32.41
N PHE A 11 11.03 -25.49 -33.28
CA PHE A 11 10.44 -24.18 -33.02
C PHE A 11 9.44 -24.23 -31.86
N ALA A 12 8.64 -25.29 -31.77
CA ALA A 12 7.74 -25.51 -30.64
C ALA A 12 8.50 -25.61 -29.31
N TRP A 13 9.61 -26.35 -29.28
CA TRP A 13 10.46 -26.46 -28.11
C TRP A 13 11.10 -25.15 -27.68
N VAL A 14 11.58 -24.34 -28.63
CA VAL A 14 12.17 -23.03 -28.33
C VAL A 14 11.15 -22.11 -27.64
N ILE A 15 9.91 -22.06 -28.12
CA ILE A 15 8.85 -21.26 -27.48
C ILE A 15 8.51 -21.81 -26.10
N SER A 16 8.42 -23.12 -25.93
CA SER A 16 8.15 -23.74 -24.62
C SER A 16 9.23 -23.39 -23.60
N ILE A 17 10.49 -23.48 -23.98
CA ILE A 17 11.63 -23.13 -23.12
C ILE A 17 11.63 -21.63 -22.80
N PHE A 18 11.30 -20.79 -23.78
CA PHE A 18 11.20 -19.35 -23.58
C PHE A 18 10.10 -18.98 -22.57
N ILE A 19 8.90 -19.55 -22.71
CA ILE A 19 7.78 -19.33 -21.78
C ILE A 19 8.14 -19.83 -20.37
N MET A 20 8.75 -21.01 -20.27
CA MET A 20 9.22 -21.52 -18.98
C MET A 20 10.28 -20.62 -18.35
N GLY A 21 11.25 -20.13 -19.14
CA GLY A 21 12.30 -19.23 -18.67
C GLY A 21 11.74 -17.91 -18.12
N VAL A 22 10.79 -17.30 -18.84
CA VAL A 22 10.08 -16.09 -18.37
C VAL A 22 9.28 -16.40 -17.11
N GLY A 23 8.60 -17.55 -17.05
CA GLY A 23 7.85 -17.99 -15.87
C GLY A 23 8.73 -18.14 -14.62
N ILE A 24 9.93 -18.73 -14.77
CA ILE A 24 10.90 -18.87 -13.67
C ILE A 24 11.35 -17.48 -13.18
N LEU A 25 11.67 -16.57 -14.09
CA LEU A 25 12.03 -15.20 -13.72
C LEU A 25 10.89 -14.49 -12.96
N SER A 26 9.63 -14.68 -13.38
CA SER A 26 8.47 -14.13 -12.68
C SER A 26 8.32 -14.70 -11.27
N ILE A 27 8.53 -16.00 -11.06
CA ILE A 27 8.46 -16.62 -9.72
C ILE A 27 9.51 -16.02 -8.79
N LEU A 28 10.74 -15.78 -9.28
CA LEU A 28 11.83 -15.24 -8.47
C LEU A 28 11.67 -13.74 -8.17
N THR A 29 10.97 -13.01 -9.04
CA THR A 29 10.80 -11.54 -8.91
C THR A 29 9.48 -11.14 -8.27
N LEU A 30 8.50 -12.05 -8.16
CA LEU A 30 7.22 -11.73 -7.55
C LEU A 30 7.37 -11.54 -6.04
N PRO A 31 6.92 -10.39 -5.49
CA PRO A 31 6.87 -10.20 -4.05
C PRO A 31 5.86 -11.16 -3.42
N VAL A 32 6.30 -11.88 -2.39
CA VAL A 32 5.44 -12.79 -1.61
C VAL A 32 4.87 -12.02 -0.42
N ALA A 33 3.55 -11.95 -0.31
CA ALA A 33 2.83 -11.37 0.82
C ALA A 33 1.82 -12.38 1.38
N GLN A 34 1.68 -12.47 2.70
CA GLN A 34 0.72 -13.39 3.35
C GLN A 34 -0.74 -12.99 3.07
N TYR A 35 -0.99 -11.69 2.96
CA TYR A 35 -2.28 -11.13 2.58
C TYR A 35 -2.05 -9.99 1.59
N PRO A 36 -2.94 -9.78 0.61
CA PRO A 36 -2.93 -8.57 -0.19
C PRO A 36 -3.14 -7.35 0.71
N GLN A 37 -2.57 -6.20 0.32
CA GLN A 37 -2.81 -4.94 1.03
C GLN A 37 -4.25 -4.48 0.81
N ILE A 38 -5.15 -4.99 1.65
CA ILE A 38 -6.57 -4.62 1.70
C ILE A 38 -6.82 -3.44 2.66
N ALA A 39 -5.85 -3.13 3.52
CA ALA A 39 -5.95 -2.02 4.44
C ALA A 39 -5.78 -0.70 3.64
N PRO A 40 -6.73 0.25 3.77
CA PRO A 40 -6.54 1.59 3.22
C PRO A 40 -5.25 2.20 3.79
N PRO A 41 -4.49 2.97 2.99
CA PRO A 41 -3.33 3.69 3.51
C PRO A 41 -3.80 4.68 4.58
N SER A 42 -3.25 4.57 5.79
CA SER A 42 -3.52 5.51 6.88
C SER A 42 -2.26 6.32 7.17
N VAL A 43 -2.45 7.61 7.39
CA VAL A 43 -1.39 8.52 7.84
C VAL A 43 -1.68 8.86 9.30
N SER A 44 -0.70 8.66 10.18
CA SER A 44 -0.81 9.03 11.60
C SER A 44 0.01 10.28 11.88
N VAL A 45 -0.61 11.26 12.54
CA VAL A 45 0.05 12.48 13.01
C VAL A 45 0.04 12.48 14.53
N GLN A 46 1.22 12.58 15.12
CA GLN A 46 1.43 12.56 16.56
C GLN A 46 2.05 13.89 16.98
N ALA A 47 1.42 14.55 17.95
CA ALA A 47 1.93 15.77 18.56
C ALA A 47 1.85 15.62 20.09
N SER A 48 2.89 16.05 20.78
CA SER A 48 2.97 16.02 22.25
C SER A 48 3.06 17.45 22.77
N TYR A 49 2.20 17.79 23.72
CA TYR A 49 2.23 19.08 24.41
C TYR A 49 2.22 18.85 25.93
N PRO A 50 3.40 18.65 26.55
CA PRO A 50 3.51 18.31 27.97
C PRO A 50 2.99 19.43 28.86
N GLY A 51 2.20 19.08 29.88
CA GLY A 51 1.65 20.04 30.84
C GLY A 51 0.36 20.74 30.40
N ALA A 52 -0.22 20.42 29.24
CA ALA A 52 -1.55 20.89 28.86
C ALA A 52 -2.66 19.90 29.25
N SER A 53 -3.80 20.45 29.65
CA SER A 53 -5.03 19.68 29.76
C SER A 53 -5.46 19.14 28.38
N ALA A 54 -6.18 18.02 28.35
CA ALA A 54 -6.72 17.45 27.11
C ALA A 54 -7.54 18.47 26.30
N GLN A 55 -8.33 19.32 26.96
CA GLN A 55 -9.06 20.42 26.31
C GLN A 55 -8.13 21.42 25.61
N THR A 56 -7.02 21.78 26.24
CA THR A 56 -6.07 22.73 25.65
C THR A 56 -5.41 22.12 24.40
N VAL A 57 -4.94 20.87 24.47
CA VAL A 57 -4.32 20.18 23.32
C VAL A 57 -5.31 20.01 22.16
N ALA A 58 -6.57 19.66 22.47
CA ALA A 58 -7.60 19.51 21.46
C ALA A 58 -7.86 20.82 20.71
N ASN A 59 -7.99 21.94 21.43
CA ASN A 59 -8.34 23.23 20.83
C ASN A 59 -7.16 23.90 20.10
N THR A 60 -5.92 23.73 20.59
CA THR A 60 -4.77 24.46 20.02
C THR A 60 -3.92 23.64 19.05
N VAL A 61 -3.91 22.31 19.17
CA VAL A 61 -3.07 21.44 18.34
C VAL A 61 -3.95 20.61 17.41
N THR A 62 -4.90 19.84 17.95
CA THR A 62 -5.72 18.92 17.16
C THR A 62 -6.60 19.67 16.14
N GLN A 63 -7.36 20.68 16.58
CA GLN A 63 -8.23 21.46 15.67
C GLN A 63 -7.46 22.17 14.56
N VAL A 64 -6.27 22.70 14.87
CA VAL A 64 -5.44 23.38 13.87
C VAL A 64 -4.97 22.38 12.81
N ILE A 65 -4.54 21.19 13.23
CA ILE A 65 -4.10 20.13 12.31
C ILE A 65 -5.27 19.66 11.43
N GLU A 66 -6.46 19.45 12.00
CA GLU A 66 -7.65 19.03 11.26
C GLU A 66 -8.06 20.05 10.19
N GLN A 67 -8.07 21.34 10.55
CA GLN A 67 -8.39 22.42 9.60
C GLN A 67 -7.37 22.50 8.46
N GLN A 68 -6.09 22.25 8.71
CA GLN A 68 -5.05 22.24 7.67
C GLN A 68 -5.06 20.96 6.82
N MET A 69 -5.71 19.89 7.28
CA MET A 69 -5.85 18.62 6.55
C MET A 69 -7.12 18.54 5.68
N THR A 70 -7.94 19.59 5.63
CA THR A 70 -9.08 19.64 4.72
C THR A 70 -8.63 19.81 3.26
N GLY A 71 -9.19 19.01 2.35
CA GLY A 71 -8.89 19.09 0.90
C GLY A 71 -7.87 18.07 0.39
N LEU A 72 -7.48 17.08 1.20
CA LEU A 72 -6.64 15.97 0.76
C LEU A 72 -7.43 15.01 -0.13
N ASP A 73 -6.87 14.70 -1.30
CA ASP A 73 -7.46 13.75 -2.24
C ASP A 73 -7.43 12.32 -1.66
N GLY A 74 -8.52 11.57 -1.83
CA GLY A 74 -8.65 10.21 -1.32
C GLY A 74 -8.89 10.07 0.20
N LEU A 75 -9.07 11.18 0.94
CA LEU A 75 -9.32 11.14 2.37
C LEU A 75 -10.77 10.72 2.68
N ARG A 76 -10.96 9.58 3.38
CA ARG A 76 -12.30 9.10 3.77
C ARG A 76 -12.73 9.59 5.15
N TYR A 77 -11.87 9.49 6.15
CA TYR A 77 -12.17 9.83 7.52
C TYR A 77 -10.91 10.33 8.24
N ILE A 78 -11.09 11.30 9.14
CA ILE A 78 -10.09 11.74 10.12
C ILE A 78 -10.62 11.32 11.49
N SER A 79 -9.76 10.71 12.31
CA SER A 79 -10.05 10.39 13.71
C SER A 79 -8.92 10.92 14.57
N SER A 80 -9.26 11.74 15.54
CA SER A 80 -8.31 12.40 16.43
C SER A 80 -8.62 12.03 17.87
N SER A 81 -7.60 11.62 18.62
CA SER A 81 -7.70 11.33 20.06
C SER A 81 -6.71 12.22 20.80
N SER A 82 -7.20 12.98 21.78
CA SER A 82 -6.37 13.83 22.64
C SER A 82 -6.48 13.32 24.07
N THR A 83 -5.40 12.73 24.57
CA THR A 83 -5.33 12.21 25.94
C THR A 83 -4.53 13.15 26.83
N SER A 84 -5.00 13.34 28.06
CA SER A 84 -4.22 13.96 29.13
C SER A 84 -3.36 12.89 29.79
N ALA A 85 -2.31 12.45 29.10
CA ALA A 85 -1.23 11.72 29.77
C ALA A 85 -0.52 12.75 30.67
N GLY A 86 -0.89 12.75 31.95
CA GLY A 86 -0.46 13.72 32.95
C GLY A 86 1.04 13.79 33.16
#